data_AF-A0A6L9KM85-F1
#
_entry.id   AF-A0A6L9KM85-F1
#
_cell.length_a   1.000
_cell.length_b   1.000
_cell.length_c   1.000
_cell.angle_alpha   90.00
_cell.angle_beta   90.00
_cell.angle_gamma   90.00
#
_symmetry.space_group_name_H-M   'P 1'
#
loop_
_entity.id
_entity.type
_entity.pdbx_description
1 polymer ?
#
loop_
_entity_poly.entity_id
_entity_poly.type
_entity_poly.pdbx_seq_one_letter_code
_entity_poly.pdbx_strand_id
1 'polypeptide(L)'
;MSDAQAFVDAHRDEGTTELFGITELCQQFGITLRALRFYEDKGLLSPRRINGARVYTRRDRARLALILRAKDIGSPLSEIKRYLDLYGDHGEGRAQQLGFVIERTDTAIAELEQKRAQIDETLAELQLINATCRKHLQERRQVEGHSVSAETGVSPPPSAQTPTKKRLPQTPAQAKQRKVAI
;
A
#
# COMPACT_ATOMS: atom_id res chain seq x y z
N MET A 1 11.87 -12.75 8.16
CA MET A 1 12.80 -12.58 9.30
C MET A 1 14.23 -12.61 8.72
N SER A 2 15.07 -11.59 8.76
CA SER A 2 14.99 -10.29 9.41
C SER A 2 15.59 -9.21 8.48
N ASP A 3 14.73 -8.58 7.68
CA ASP A 3 15.08 -7.38 6.92
C ASP A 3 15.41 -6.20 7.84
N ALA A 4 14.84 -6.20 9.05
CA ALA A 4 15.17 -5.27 10.12
C ALA A 4 16.59 -5.47 10.65
N GLN A 5 17.08 -6.71 10.78
CA GLN A 5 18.45 -6.97 11.22
C GLN A 5 19.46 -6.48 10.18
N ALA A 6 19.15 -6.63 8.89
CA ALA A 6 19.97 -6.08 7.81
C ALA A 6 20.01 -4.53 7.80
N PHE A 7 19.00 -3.83 8.34
CA PHE A 7 19.04 -2.37 8.53
C PHE A 7 20.12 -1.96 9.56
N VAL A 8 20.31 -2.79 10.59
CA VAL A 8 21.36 -2.61 11.61
C VAL A 8 22.72 -3.11 11.11
N ASP A 9 22.74 -4.24 10.39
CA ASP A 9 23.96 -4.96 10.02
C ASP A 9 24.62 -4.46 8.72
N ALA A 10 23.92 -3.70 7.86
CA ALA A 10 24.46 -3.19 6.59
C ALA A 10 25.69 -2.25 6.74
N HIS A 11 26.06 -1.91 7.98
CA HIS A 11 27.16 -1.00 8.31
C HIS A 11 28.47 -1.71 8.70
N ARG A 12 28.56 -3.04 8.52
CA ARG A 12 29.76 -3.82 8.82
C ARG A 12 30.59 -4.04 7.55
N ASP A 13 31.47 -3.10 7.20
CA ASP A 13 32.84 -3.39 6.75
C ASP A 13 33.64 -2.15 6.34
N GLU A 14 34.76 -1.97 7.03
CA GLU A 14 35.95 -1.28 6.56
C GLU A 14 36.78 -2.28 5.73
N GLY A 15 37.02 -2.01 4.44
CA GLY A 15 38.19 -2.61 3.75
C GLY A 15 38.00 -3.34 2.42
N THR A 16 36.81 -3.43 1.81
CA THR A 16 36.67 -4.05 0.47
C THR A 16 36.61 -3.00 -0.64
N THR A 17 37.56 -3.05 -1.57
CA THR A 17 37.66 -2.22 -2.80
C THR A 17 36.65 -2.64 -3.88
N GLU A 18 35.54 -3.27 -3.50
CA GLU A 18 34.55 -3.74 -4.46
C GLU A 18 33.78 -2.55 -5.04
N LEU A 19 33.78 -2.47 -6.37
CA LEU A 19 33.14 -1.43 -7.15
C LEU A 19 32.04 -2.05 -7.98
N PHE A 20 30.84 -1.50 -7.88
CA PHE A 20 29.66 -1.96 -8.60
C PHE A 20 29.38 -1.06 -9.79
N GLY A 21 28.97 -1.64 -10.91
CA GLY A 21 28.47 -0.88 -12.04
C GLY A 21 27.03 -0.39 -11.84
N ILE A 22 26.62 0.63 -12.60
CA ILE A 22 25.24 1.14 -12.56
C ILE A 22 24.21 0.05 -12.91
N THR A 23 24.48 -0.72 -13.96
CA THR A 23 23.58 -1.79 -14.44
C THR A 23 23.50 -2.93 -13.44
N GLU A 24 24.64 -3.26 -12.82
CA GLU A 24 24.74 -4.30 -11.80
C GLU A 24 23.90 -3.94 -10.57
N LEU A 25 24.02 -2.72 -10.04
CA LEU A 25 23.18 -2.28 -8.93
C LEU A 25 21.69 -2.27 -9.31
N CYS A 26 21.35 -1.80 -10.50
CA CYS A 26 19.97 -1.83 -10.98
C CYS A 26 19.39 -3.25 -10.99
N GLN A 27 20.15 -4.23 -11.50
CA GLN A 27 19.72 -5.63 -11.51
C GLN A 27 19.61 -6.20 -10.09
N GLN A 28 20.61 -5.96 -9.25
CA GLN A 28 20.65 -6.47 -7.88
C GLN A 28 19.48 -5.98 -7.03
N PHE A 29 19.10 -4.71 -7.16
CA PHE A 29 18.02 -4.11 -6.38
C PHE A 29 16.68 -4.08 -7.11
N GLY A 30 16.61 -4.61 -8.34
CA GLY A 30 15.38 -4.61 -9.14
C GLY A 30 14.87 -3.20 -9.49
N ILE A 31 15.77 -2.20 -9.61
CA ILE A 31 15.41 -0.82 -9.91
C ILE A 31 15.84 -0.40 -11.31
N THR A 32 15.15 0.59 -11.86
CA THR A 32 15.52 1.16 -13.16
C THR A 32 16.72 2.10 -13.04
N LEU A 33 17.44 2.28 -14.16
CA LEU A 33 18.49 3.31 -14.28
C LEU A 33 17.94 4.72 -13.95
N ARG A 34 16.68 4.98 -14.30
CA ARG A 34 16.00 6.24 -14.00
C ARG A 34 15.87 6.46 -12.49
N ALA A 35 15.50 5.41 -11.74
CA ALA A 35 15.37 5.49 -10.30
C ALA A 35 16.74 5.70 -9.62
N LEU A 36 17.77 4.96 -10.05
CA LEU A 36 19.11 5.11 -9.48
C LEU A 36 19.68 6.53 -9.72
N ARG A 37 19.53 7.06 -10.94
CA ARG A 37 19.90 8.45 -11.26
C ARG A 37 19.10 9.48 -10.48
N PHE A 38 17.82 9.23 -10.24
CA PHE A 38 17.01 10.11 -9.41
C PHE A 38 17.60 10.23 -7.98
N TYR A 39 18.12 9.15 -7.40
CA TYR A 39 18.79 9.23 -6.09
C TYR A 39 20.15 9.94 -6.16
N GLU A 40 20.89 9.82 -7.25
CA GLU A 40 22.09 10.64 -7.52
C GLU A 40 21.74 12.13 -7.57
N ASP A 41 20.73 12.51 -8.36
CA ASP A 41 20.32 13.90 -8.54
C ASP A 41 19.80 14.53 -7.23
N LYS A 42 19.30 13.71 -6.31
CA LYS A 42 18.88 14.14 -4.96
C LYS A 42 20.04 14.19 -3.96
N GLY A 43 21.25 13.83 -4.37
CA GLY A 43 22.46 13.84 -3.55
C GLY A 43 22.50 12.74 -2.49
N LEU A 44 21.74 11.65 -2.69
CA LEU A 44 21.69 10.54 -1.74
C LEU A 44 22.82 9.52 -1.99
N LEU A 45 23.25 9.44 -3.25
CA LEU A 45 24.35 8.62 -3.72
C LEU A 45 25.33 9.50 -4.51
N SER A 46 26.63 9.22 -4.35
CA SER A 46 27.69 10.01 -4.97
C SER A 46 28.65 9.08 -5.72
N PRO A 47 28.27 8.58 -6.91
CA PRO A 47 29.10 7.65 -7.66
C PRO A 47 30.41 8.29 -8.08
N ARG A 48 31.48 7.49 -8.11
CA ARG A 48 32.75 7.89 -8.72
C ARG A 48 32.69 7.60 -10.22
N ARG A 49 33.57 8.28 -10.97
CA ARG A 49 33.76 7.99 -12.39
C ARG A 49 35.13 7.39 -12.61
N ILE A 50 35.17 6.19 -13.19
CA ILE A 50 36.41 5.53 -13.63
C ILE A 50 36.28 5.30 -15.13
N ASN A 51 37.19 5.84 -15.92
CA ASN A 51 37.18 5.76 -17.39
C ASN A 51 35.82 6.16 -18.00
N GLY A 52 35.18 7.20 -17.44
CA GLY A 52 33.88 7.70 -17.89
C GLY A 52 32.65 6.92 -17.39
N ALA A 53 32.83 5.70 -16.87
CA ALA A 53 31.76 4.88 -16.31
C ALA A 53 31.47 5.23 -14.85
N ARG A 54 30.18 5.20 -14.45
CA ARG A 54 29.76 5.35 -13.05
C ARG A 54 30.07 4.05 -12.30
N VAL A 55 30.77 4.19 -11.18
CA VAL A 55 31.06 3.11 -10.25
C VAL A 55 30.61 3.50 -8.85
N TYR A 56 30.08 2.52 -8.13
CA TYR A 56 29.52 2.68 -6.80
C TYR A 56 30.33 1.83 -5.84
N THR A 57 30.59 2.36 -4.66
CA THR A 57 31.31 1.63 -3.61
C THR A 57 30.35 0.71 -2.86
N ARG A 58 30.89 -0.20 -2.04
CA ARG A 58 30.09 -0.97 -1.07
C ARG A 58 29.26 -0.08 -0.13
N ARG A 59 29.76 1.11 0.21
CA ARG A 59 29.01 2.11 0.99
C ARG A 59 27.83 2.67 0.21
N ASP A 60 27.99 2.98 -1.08
CA ASP A 60 26.88 3.41 -1.94
C ASP A 60 25.82 2.32 -2.09
N ARG A 61 26.26 1.05 -2.22
CA ARG A 61 25.37 -0.11 -2.24
C ARG A 61 24.55 -0.23 -0.95
N ALA A 62 25.19 -0.09 0.21
CA ALA A 62 24.49 -0.10 1.51
C ALA A 62 23.52 1.09 1.66
N ARG A 63 23.93 2.29 1.25
CA ARG A 63 23.06 3.48 1.22
C ARG A 63 21.84 3.25 0.32
N LEU A 64 22.02 2.67 -0.86
CA LEU A 64 20.92 2.36 -1.77
C LEU A 64 19.93 1.37 -1.16
N ALA A 65 20.41 0.29 -0.55
CA ALA A 65 19.55 -0.67 0.16
C ALA A 65 18.67 0.01 1.22
N LEU A 66 19.26 0.95 1.97
CA LEU A 66 18.57 1.70 3.01
C LEU A 66 17.53 2.68 2.44
N ILE A 67 17.87 3.40 1.36
CA ILE A 67 16.94 4.29 0.67
C ILE A 67 15.69 3.53 0.21
N LEU A 68 15.88 2.35 -0.38
CA LEU A 68 14.77 1.54 -0.91
C LEU A 68 13.87 1.02 0.21
N ARG A 69 14.43 0.44 1.27
CA ARG A 69 13.62 -0.02 2.42
C ARG A 69 12.88 1.10 3.12
N ALA A 70 13.53 2.24 3.36
CA ALA A 70 12.87 3.38 3.98
C ALA A 70 11.75 3.92 3.08
N LYS A 71 11.92 3.86 1.76
CA LYS A 71 10.85 4.17 0.80
C LYS A 71 9.68 3.21 0.87
N ASP A 72 9.93 1.91 1.00
CA ASP A 72 8.87 0.90 1.10
C ASP A 72 8.02 1.05 2.36
N ILE A 73 8.62 1.55 3.45
CA ILE A 73 7.92 1.85 4.72
C ILE A 73 7.20 3.22 4.66
N GLY A 74 7.34 3.96 3.55
CA GLY A 74 6.66 5.23 3.32
C GLY A 74 7.41 6.46 3.84
N SER A 75 8.68 6.34 4.24
CA SER A 75 9.46 7.48 4.71
C SER A 75 9.68 8.52 3.60
N PRO A 76 9.54 9.81 3.91
CA PRO A 76 9.80 10.87 2.96
C PRO A 76 11.31 10.94 2.64
N LEU A 77 11.63 11.35 1.41
CA LEU A 77 13.02 11.34 0.94
C LEU A 77 13.92 12.31 1.72
N SER A 78 13.35 13.38 2.27
CA SER A 78 14.03 14.33 3.15
C SER A 78 14.50 13.70 4.45
N GLU A 79 13.72 12.80 5.04
CA GLU A 79 14.11 12.08 6.26
C GLU A 79 15.18 11.05 5.98
N ILE A 80 15.05 10.32 4.86
CA ILE A 80 16.09 9.40 4.39
C ILE A 80 17.40 10.16 4.21
N LYS A 81 17.36 11.34 3.59
CA LYS A 81 18.54 12.20 3.45
C LYS A 81 19.12 12.60 4.80
N ARG A 82 18.30 13.11 5.72
CA ARG A 82 18.73 13.49 7.07
C ARG A 82 19.42 12.33 7.79
N TYR A 83 18.84 11.14 7.74
CA TYR A 83 19.45 9.93 8.33
C TYR A 83 20.80 9.59 7.70
N LEU A 84 20.91 9.70 6.37
CA LEU A 84 22.14 9.43 5.63
C LEU A 84 23.24 10.48 5.86
N ASP A 85 22.85 11.72 6.18
CA ASP A 85 23.74 12.85 6.46
C ASP A 85 24.24 12.85 7.92
N LEU A 86 23.55 12.16 8.84
CA LEU A 86 24.04 11.92 10.22
C LEU A 86 25.28 11.01 10.26
N TYR A 87 25.69 10.45 9.12
CA TYR A 87 26.87 9.61 9.00
C TYR A 87 28.09 10.47 8.65
N GLY A 88 29.03 10.62 9.59
CA GLY A 88 30.36 11.14 9.29
C GLY A 88 31.17 10.14 8.45
N ASP A 89 32.17 10.62 7.71
CA ASP A 89 32.90 9.78 6.75
C ASP A 89 33.60 8.56 7.36
N HIS A 90 33.83 8.56 8.68
CA HIS A 90 34.52 7.52 9.44
C HIS A 90 33.63 6.83 10.51
N GLY A 91 32.31 6.86 10.35
CA GLY A 91 31.39 6.15 11.27
C GLY A 91 31.05 6.93 12.56
N GLU A 92 31.47 8.20 12.62
CA GLU A 92 30.97 9.18 13.57
C GLU A 92 29.44 9.34 13.38
N GLY A 93 28.69 9.43 14.47
CA GLY A 93 27.23 9.65 14.42
C GLY A 93 26.36 8.38 14.50
N ARG A 94 26.93 7.17 14.63
CA ARG A 94 26.15 5.92 14.75
C ARG A 94 25.11 5.95 15.88
N ALA A 95 25.48 6.46 17.05
CA ALA A 95 24.55 6.58 18.18
C ALA A 95 23.40 7.57 17.87
N GLN A 96 23.70 8.68 17.18
CA GLN A 96 22.68 9.65 16.75
C GLN A 96 21.73 9.06 15.70
N GLN A 97 22.25 8.23 14.79
CA GLN A 97 21.43 7.51 13.81
C GLN A 97 20.46 6.53 14.46
N LEU A 98 20.96 5.71 15.41
CA LEU A 98 20.11 4.80 16.14
C LEU A 98 19.05 5.56 16.94
N GLY A 99 19.43 6.65 17.61
CA GLY A 99 18.48 7.54 18.28
C GLY A 99 17.42 8.11 17.35
N PHE A 100 17.83 8.63 16.18
CA PHE A 100 16.92 9.15 15.17
C PHE A 100 15.94 8.08 14.65
N VAL A 101 16.43 6.87 14.41
CA VAL A 101 15.57 5.75 13.96
C VAL A 101 14.58 5.38 15.06
N ILE A 102 15.04 5.20 16.30
CA ILE A 102 14.18 4.86 17.45
C ILE A 102 13.07 5.89 17.58
N GLU A 103 13.39 7.18 17.65
CA GLU A 103 12.40 8.27 17.78
C GLU A 103 11.35 8.22 16.65
N ARG A 104 11.81 8.01 15.41
CA ARG A 104 10.92 7.96 14.24
C ARG A 104 10.05 6.72 14.22
N THR A 105 10.62 5.56 14.54
CA THR A 105 9.87 4.31 14.58
C THR A 105 8.86 4.31 15.72
N ASP A 106 9.21 4.86 16.88
CA ASP A 106 8.29 4.98 18.03
C ASP A 106 7.09 5.87 17.66
N THR A 107 7.35 7.01 17.02
CA THR A 107 6.30 7.91 16.51
C THR A 107 5.38 7.19 15.52
N ALA A 108 5.97 6.50 14.54
CA ALA A 108 5.20 5.78 13.52
C ALA A 108 4.38 4.62 14.11
N ILE A 109 4.94 3.88 15.07
CA ILE A 109 4.24 2.82 15.81
C ILE A 109 3.03 3.40 16.54
N ALA A 110 3.22 4.48 17.30
CA ALA A 110 2.13 5.12 18.04
C ALA A 110 0.99 5.60 17.11
N GLU A 111 1.32 6.22 15.97
CA GLU A 111 0.31 6.62 14.99
C GLU A 111 -0.44 5.43 14.38
N LEU A 112 0.26 4.33 14.08
CA LEU A 112 -0.35 3.13 13.52
C LEU A 112 -1.24 2.41 14.55
N GLU A 113 -0.84 2.37 15.81
CA GLU A 113 -1.65 1.83 16.91
C GLU A 113 -2.93 2.66 17.10
N GLN A 114 -2.83 3.99 17.06
CA GLN A 114 -4.01 4.86 17.13
C GLN A 114 -4.96 4.64 15.95
N LYS A 115 -4.43 4.57 14.72
CA LYS A 115 -5.24 4.28 13.51
C LYS A 115 -5.90 2.92 13.61
N ARG A 116 -5.18 1.90 14.11
CA ARG A 116 -5.72 0.56 14.32
C ARG A 116 -6.88 0.58 15.31
N ALA A 117 -6.72 1.24 16.46
CA ALA A 117 -7.79 1.37 17.45
C ALA A 117 -9.05 2.03 16.86
N GLN A 118 -8.88 3.09 16.06
CA GLN A 118 -10.00 3.75 15.40
C GLN A 118 -10.71 2.84 14.39
N ILE A 119 -9.94 2.09 13.59
CA ILE A 119 -10.48 1.12 12.63
C ILE A 119 -11.28 0.04 13.36
N ASP A 120 -10.75 -0.49 14.47
CA ASP A 120 -11.40 -1.54 15.26
C ASP A 120 -12.72 -1.03 15.86
N GLU A 121 -12.77 0.20 16.37
CA GLU A 121 -14.00 0.84 16.86
C GLU A 121 -15.05 1.00 15.75
N THR A 122 -14.65 1.57 14.60
CA THR A 122 -15.55 1.74 13.46
C THR A 122 -16.06 0.40 12.92
N LEU A 123 -15.20 -0.63 12.91
CA LEU A 123 -15.58 -1.97 12.48
C LEU A 123 -16.65 -2.56 13.41
N ALA A 124 -16.50 -2.40 14.73
CA ALA A 124 -17.47 -2.88 15.71
C ALA A 124 -18.84 -2.20 15.53
N GLU A 125 -18.85 -0.88 15.33
CA GLU A 125 -20.08 -0.13 15.06
C GLU A 125 -20.78 -0.63 13.77
N LEU A 126 -20.02 -0.76 12.68
CA LEU A 126 -20.56 -1.26 11.40
C LEU A 126 -21.13 -2.68 11.53
N GLN A 127 -20.46 -3.55 12.29
CA GLN A 127 -20.95 -4.91 12.56
C GLN A 127 -22.26 -4.90 13.33
N LEU A 128 -22.39 -4.05 14.36
CA LEU A 128 -23.62 -3.91 15.14
C LEU A 128 -24.79 -3.40 14.29
N ILE A 129 -24.56 -2.35 13.50
CA ILE A 129 -25.55 -1.81 12.57
C ILE A 129 -26.00 -2.92 11.60
N ASN A 130 -25.04 -3.62 10.99
CA ASN A 130 -25.31 -4.68 10.02
C ASN A 130 -26.15 -5.82 10.64
N ALA A 131 -25.78 -6.29 11.83
CA ALA A 131 -26.50 -7.32 12.54
C ALA A 131 -27.94 -6.90 12.88
N THR A 132 -28.11 -5.66 13.34
CA THR A 132 -29.43 -5.08 13.68
C THR A 132 -30.33 -5.00 12.44
N CYS A 133 -29.82 -4.46 11.33
CA CYS A 133 -30.56 -4.39 10.07
C CYS A 133 -30.96 -5.78 9.56
N ARG A 134 -30.05 -6.76 9.65
CA ARG A 134 -30.34 -8.16 9.26
C ARG A 134 -31.45 -8.76 10.10
N LYS A 135 -31.42 -8.56 11.42
CA LYS A 135 -32.46 -9.03 12.33
C LYS A 135 -33.84 -8.46 11.98
N HIS A 136 -33.93 -7.14 11.80
CA HIS A 136 -35.19 -6.48 11.42
C HIS A 136 -35.73 -6.94 10.06
N LEU A 137 -34.86 -7.17 9.08
CA LEU A 137 -35.28 -7.73 7.79
C LEU A 137 -35.84 -9.15 7.93
N GLN A 138 -35.27 -9.97 8.81
CA GLN A 138 -35.75 -11.31 9.08
C GLN A 138 -37.12 -11.30 9.78
N GLU A 139 -37.29 -10.44 10.78
CA GLU A 139 -38.57 -10.24 11.49
C GLU A 139 -39.69 -9.84 10.52
N ARG A 140 -39.44 -8.87 9.62
CA ARG A 140 -40.43 -8.44 8.62
C ARG A 140 -40.82 -9.54 7.65
N ARG A 141 -39.85 -10.33 7.17
CA ARG A 141 -40.12 -11.48 6.30
C ARG A 141 -40.95 -12.57 7.00
N GLN A 142 -40.76 -12.77 8.30
CA GLN A 142 -41.53 -13.75 9.07
C GLN A 142 -42.98 -13.29 9.28
N VAL A 143 -43.21 -12.00 9.52
CA VAL A 143 -44.57 -11.43 9.62
C VAL A 143 -45.30 -11.51 8.27
N GLU A 144 -44.63 -11.19 7.17
CA GLU A 144 -45.18 -11.32 5.81
C GLU A 144 -45.43 -12.79 5.42
N GLY A 145 -44.64 -13.74 5.92
CA GLY A 145 -44.89 -15.18 5.72
C GLY A 145 -46.03 -15.76 6.56
N HIS A 146 -46.31 -15.18 7.74
CA HIS A 146 -47.40 -15.62 8.62
C HIS A 146 -48.77 -15.11 8.17
N SER A 147 -48.86 -13.95 7.51
CA SER A 147 -50.14 -13.41 7.02
C SER A 147 -50.68 -14.13 5.78
N VAL A 148 -49.83 -14.73 4.93
CA VAL A 148 -50.27 -15.44 3.71
C VAL A 148 -50.88 -16.82 4.00
N SER A 149 -50.60 -17.42 5.16
CA SER A 149 -51.13 -18.75 5.52
C SER A 149 -52.54 -18.72 6.14
N ALA A 150 -53.05 -17.55 6.54
CA ALA A 150 -54.39 -17.42 7.12
C ALA A 150 -55.51 -17.19 6.08
N GLU A 151 -55.15 -16.89 4.83
CA GLU A 151 -56.11 -16.59 3.74
C GLU A 151 -55.89 -17.49 2.53
N THR A 152 -56.00 -18.81 2.67
CA THR A 152 -56.22 -19.71 1.51
C THR A 152 -57.39 -20.64 1.81
N GLY A 153 -58.59 -20.06 1.78
CA GLY A 153 -59.84 -20.76 2.00
C GLY A 153 -60.94 -20.35 1.01
N VAL A 154 -60.66 -20.22 -0.29
CA VAL A 154 -61.72 -20.23 -1.32
C VAL A 154 -61.21 -20.90 -2.60
N SER A 155 -61.91 -21.98 -3.00
CA SER A 155 -61.74 -22.74 -4.26
C SER A 155 -62.52 -22.07 -5.43
N PRO A 156 -62.21 -22.38 -6.71
CA PRO A 156 -62.44 -21.52 -7.90
C PRO A 156 -63.73 -21.85 -8.69
N PRO A 157 -63.89 -21.48 -9.99
CA PRO A 157 -64.08 -20.18 -10.69
C PRO A 157 -65.48 -20.17 -11.42
N PRO A 158 -65.84 -19.30 -12.42
CA PRO A 158 -65.34 -19.44 -13.81
C PRO A 158 -65.32 -18.17 -14.72
N SER A 159 -64.51 -18.27 -15.78
CA SER A 159 -64.68 -17.70 -17.15
C SER A 159 -64.82 -16.18 -17.37
N ALA A 160 -63.88 -15.58 -18.11
CA ALA A 160 -64.02 -15.29 -19.55
C ALA A 160 -63.01 -14.25 -20.10
N GLN A 161 -62.56 -14.52 -21.33
CA GLN A 161 -62.07 -13.58 -22.36
C GLN A 161 -60.58 -13.13 -22.37
N THR A 162 -59.83 -13.81 -23.24
CA THR A 162 -58.67 -13.33 -24.02
C THR A 162 -59.13 -12.27 -25.07
N PRO A 163 -58.29 -11.75 -26.01
CA PRO A 163 -56.90 -11.23 -26.01
C PRO A 163 -56.79 -9.86 -26.74
N THR A 164 -55.81 -8.98 -26.44
CA THR A 164 -55.34 -8.04 -27.50
C THR A 164 -53.90 -7.51 -27.34
N LYS A 165 -53.00 -8.16 -28.10
CA LYS A 165 -51.96 -7.64 -29.03
C LYS A 165 -51.12 -6.37 -28.73
N LYS A 166 -49.83 -6.56 -29.09
CA LYS A 166 -48.88 -5.66 -29.82
C LYS A 166 -48.15 -4.60 -28.95
N ARG A 167 -46.86 -4.28 -29.15
CA ARG A 167 -45.77 -4.75 -30.04
C ARG A 167 -44.48 -4.00 -29.62
N LEU A 168 -43.35 -4.73 -29.57
CA LEU A 168 -41.97 -4.34 -30.01
C LEU A 168 -41.11 -3.32 -29.21
N PRO A 169 -39.78 -3.25 -29.47
CA PRO A 169 -38.78 -3.76 -28.53
C PRO A 169 -37.70 -2.74 -28.12
N GLN A 170 -36.79 -3.25 -27.31
CA GLN A 170 -35.60 -2.64 -26.72
C GLN A 170 -34.65 -1.98 -27.73
N THR A 171 -34.10 -0.83 -27.36
CA THR A 171 -32.85 -0.27 -27.89
C THR A 171 -31.67 -0.67 -26.99
N PRO A 172 -30.53 -1.16 -27.55
CA PRO A 172 -29.34 -1.41 -26.76
C PRO A 172 -28.46 -0.15 -26.60
N ALA A 173 -27.78 -0.09 -25.45
CA ALA A 173 -26.84 0.94 -25.06
C ALA A 173 -25.61 1.00 -25.99
N GLN A 174 -25.23 2.20 -26.42
CA GLN A 174 -23.94 2.49 -27.04
C GLN A 174 -22.92 2.91 -25.98
N ALA A 175 -21.77 2.23 -26.02
CA ALA A 175 -20.56 2.57 -25.28
C ALA A 175 -20.04 3.96 -25.65
N LYS A 176 -19.55 4.72 -24.66
CA LYS A 176 -18.68 5.86 -24.89
C LYS A 176 -17.50 5.85 -23.93
N GLN A 177 -16.33 5.75 -24.56
CA GLN A 177 -14.99 5.97 -24.05
C GLN A 177 -14.90 7.33 -23.32
N ARG A 178 -14.08 7.38 -22.26
CA ARG A 178 -13.32 8.59 -21.94
C ARG A 178 -11.93 8.25 -21.40
N LYS A 179 -10.95 8.49 -22.29
CA LYS A 179 -9.59 8.91 -21.96
C LYS A 179 -9.66 10.14 -21.03
N VAL A 180 -8.79 10.21 -20.03
CA VAL A 180 -8.09 11.46 -19.68
C VAL A 180 -6.68 11.10 -19.23
N ALA A 181 -5.71 11.51 -20.04
CA ALA A 181 -4.37 11.88 -19.62
C ALA A 181 -4.27 13.39 -19.87
N ILE A 182 -3.89 14.13 -18.84
CA ILE A 182 -2.79 15.11 -18.72
C ILE A 182 -2.91 15.68 -17.31
#